data_AF-A0A6A6QN89-F1
#
_entry.id   AF-A0A6A6QN89-F1
#
_cell.length_a   1.000
_cell.length_b   1.000
_cell.length_c   1.000
_cell.angle_alpha   90.00
_cell.angle_beta   90.00
_cell.angle_gamma   90.00
#
_symmetry.space_group_name_H-M   'P 1'
#
loop_
_entity.id
_entity.type
_entity.pdbx_description
1 polymer ?
#
loop_
_entity_poly.entity_id
_entity_poly.type
_entity_poly.pdbx_seq_one_letter_code
_entity_poly.pdbx_strand_id
1 'polypeptide(L)'
;MFRWLHWIGVACILISAILLLITTISSPVIGDIGILKVMLTNQTHIRHSSVTFGTFGHCVLDVAPVTTDQDFCYPKAIGYKPAAIMSQIDGTSFSRAGTDTADALTNAFILHPVACGLAFIAGFCAFGGLIGSLVGTMIAIVAWLITVVVMAIDFAVFAIIKKHVNRDGSGSHAYYSVGMWTCLAAMILLLIGTIIVFFTCCTERRRKSRGATKEYRESKHSHRRRSVM
;
A
#
# COMPACT_ATOMS: atom_id res chain seq x y z
N MET A 1 24.12 -13.29 -14.36
CA MET A 1 23.89 -12.60 -13.07
C MET A 1 22.75 -11.57 -13.15
N PHE A 2 22.80 -10.55 -14.03
CA PHE A 2 21.79 -9.47 -14.08
C PHE A 2 20.35 -9.90 -14.39
N ARG A 3 20.12 -10.92 -15.23
CA ARG A 3 18.76 -11.43 -15.52
C ARG A 3 18.04 -11.96 -14.28
N TRP A 4 18.74 -12.61 -13.35
CA TRP A 4 18.12 -13.14 -12.13
C TRP A 4 17.69 -12.03 -11.16
N LEU A 5 18.50 -10.96 -11.07
CA LEU A 5 18.16 -9.75 -10.30
C LEU A 5 16.93 -9.03 -10.87
N HIS A 6 16.78 -8.95 -12.19
CA HIS A 6 15.58 -8.38 -12.80
C HIS A 6 14.31 -9.13 -12.38
N TRP A 7 14.31 -10.46 -12.45
CA TRP A 7 13.18 -11.29 -12.02
C TRP A 7 12.85 -11.13 -10.53
N ILE A 8 13.86 -10.98 -9.67
CA ILE A 8 13.65 -10.67 -8.25
C ILE A 8 12.95 -9.32 -8.09
N GLY A 9 13.39 -8.30 -8.81
CA GLY A 9 12.75 -6.98 -8.78
C GLY A 9 11.29 -7.03 -9.23
N VAL A 10 11.00 -7.74 -10.32
CA VAL A 10 9.63 -7.94 -10.82
C VAL A 10 8.77 -8.70 -9.81
N ALA A 11 9.31 -9.76 -9.20
CA ALA A 11 8.61 -10.51 -8.15
C ALA A 11 8.31 -9.63 -6.93
N CYS A 12 9.24 -8.78 -6.48
CA CYS A 12 9.00 -7.83 -5.40
C CYS A 12 7.86 -6.84 -5.72
N ILE A 13 7.79 -6.32 -6.95
CA ILE A 13 6.70 -5.43 -7.38
C ILE A 13 5.35 -6.17 -7.38
N LEU A 14 5.30 -7.40 -7.86
CA LEU A 14 4.07 -8.21 -7.84
C LEU A 14 3.62 -8.56 -6.42
N ILE A 15 4.54 -8.96 -5.56
CA ILE A 15 4.25 -9.23 -4.14
C ILE A 15 3.73 -7.96 -3.47
N SER A 16 4.33 -6.80 -3.75
CA SER A 16 3.83 -5.52 -3.26
C SER A 16 2.40 -5.24 -3.74
N ALA A 17 2.09 -5.47 -5.02
CA ALA A 17 0.73 -5.31 -5.54
C ALA A 17 -0.28 -6.22 -4.82
N ILE A 18 0.09 -7.46 -4.51
CA ILE A 18 -0.74 -8.40 -3.73
C ILE A 18 -0.95 -7.87 -2.30
N LEU A 19 0.09 -7.37 -1.65
CA LEU A 19 -0.03 -6.80 -0.31
C LEU A 19 -0.91 -5.53 -0.29
N LEU A 20 -0.77 -4.65 -1.29
CA LEU A 20 -1.65 -3.49 -1.46
C LEU A 20 -3.11 -3.90 -1.70
N LEU A 21 -3.33 -4.98 -2.46
CA LEU A 21 -4.66 -5.55 -2.66
C LEU A 21 -5.25 -6.06 -1.34
N ILE A 22 -4.47 -6.77 -0.54
CA ILE A 22 -4.89 -7.24 0.79
C ILE A 22 -5.24 -6.05 1.69
N THR A 23 -4.40 -5.01 1.75
CA THR A 23 -4.68 -3.78 2.51
C THR A 23 -5.94 -3.08 2.00
N THR A 24 -6.16 -3.01 0.69
CA THR A 24 -7.36 -2.40 0.08
C THR A 24 -8.64 -3.16 0.44
N ILE A 25 -8.55 -4.48 0.65
CA ILE A 25 -9.68 -5.35 1.00
C ILE A 25 -9.87 -5.50 2.53
N SER A 26 -8.89 -5.05 3.33
CA SER A 26 -8.89 -5.14 4.79
C SER A 26 -10.12 -4.48 5.41
N SER A 27 -10.85 -5.25 6.25
CA SER A 27 -12.10 -4.89 6.96
C SER A 27 -13.16 -4.24 6.05
N PRO A 28 -13.73 -5.07 5.15
CA PRO A 28 -14.92 -5.80 5.60
C PRO A 28 -14.92 -7.31 5.34
N VAL A 29 -13.82 -7.88 4.82
CA VAL A 29 -13.81 -9.32 4.44
C VAL A 29 -13.25 -10.22 5.55
N ILE A 30 -12.35 -9.69 6.39
CA ILE A 30 -11.77 -10.43 7.51
C ILE A 30 -11.77 -9.49 8.72
N GLY A 31 -12.60 -9.79 9.73
CA GLY A 31 -12.79 -8.96 10.92
C GLY A 31 -11.50 -8.73 11.71
N ASP A 32 -10.54 -9.65 11.61
CA ASP A 32 -9.32 -9.64 12.43
C ASP A 32 -8.12 -8.93 11.78
N ILE A 33 -8.18 -8.60 10.49
CA ILE A 33 -7.17 -7.77 9.81
C ILE A 33 -7.75 -6.38 9.53
N GLY A 34 -7.47 -5.46 10.44
CA GLY A 34 -7.76 -4.03 10.26
C GLY A 34 -6.48 -3.21 10.16
N ILE A 35 -6.65 -1.93 9.89
CA ILE A 35 -5.59 -0.93 9.97
C ILE A 35 -5.46 -0.45 11.42
N LEU A 36 -6.59 -0.20 12.10
CA LEU A 36 -6.63 0.17 13.51
C LEU A 36 -7.62 -0.73 14.26
N LYS A 37 -7.19 -1.25 15.41
CA LYS A 37 -8.05 -1.96 16.36
C LYS A 37 -8.20 -1.15 17.63
N VAL A 38 -9.43 -1.07 18.13
CA VAL A 38 -9.76 -0.45 19.40
C VAL A 38 -10.36 -1.50 20.32
N MET A 39 -9.78 -1.69 21.49
CA MET A 39 -10.33 -2.52 22.57
C MET A 39 -11.13 -1.62 23.49
N LEU A 40 -12.40 -1.96 23.71
CA LEU A 40 -13.28 -1.18 24.58
C LEU A 40 -13.14 -1.62 26.05
N THR A 41 -13.36 -0.68 26.96
CA THR A 41 -13.29 -0.82 28.42
C THR A 41 -14.21 -1.91 29.01
N ASN A 42 -15.29 -2.26 28.32
CA ASN A 42 -16.22 -3.32 28.70
C ASN A 42 -15.67 -4.73 28.37
N GLN A 43 -14.36 -4.90 28.53
CA GLN A 43 -13.63 -6.14 28.36
C GLN A 43 -13.67 -6.91 29.69
N THR A 44 -14.20 -8.12 29.69
CA THR A 44 -14.06 -9.05 30.83
C THR A 44 -13.02 -10.10 30.46
N HIS A 45 -12.49 -10.88 31.42
CA HIS A 45 -11.53 -11.97 31.16
C HIS A 45 -12.01 -13.05 30.15
N ILE A 46 -13.25 -12.95 29.69
CA ILE A 46 -13.96 -13.85 28.78
C ILE A 46 -14.54 -13.11 27.55
N ARG A 47 -14.42 -11.78 27.46
CA ARG A 47 -15.01 -10.91 26.40
C ARG A 47 -13.97 -9.95 25.88
N HIS A 48 -13.70 -9.94 24.58
CA HIS A 48 -12.74 -9.04 23.93
C HIS A 48 -13.47 -8.15 22.91
N SER A 49 -14.46 -7.37 23.39
CA SER A 49 -15.20 -6.44 22.54
C SER A 49 -14.25 -5.45 21.86
N SER A 50 -14.15 -5.55 20.54
CA SER A 50 -13.19 -4.79 19.76
C SER A 50 -13.79 -4.24 18.48
N VAL A 51 -13.36 -3.03 18.12
CA VAL A 51 -13.77 -2.36 16.89
C VAL A 51 -12.56 -2.31 15.97
N THR A 52 -12.70 -2.91 14.79
CA THR A 52 -11.65 -3.00 13.79
C THR A 52 -11.98 -2.12 12.59
N PHE A 53 -11.19 -1.07 12.39
CA PHE A 53 -11.30 -0.16 11.26
C PHE A 53 -10.45 -0.63 10.07
N GLY A 54 -11.06 -0.64 8.88
CA GLY A 54 -10.46 -0.97 7.60
C GLY A 54 -10.35 0.21 6.64
N THR A 55 -10.02 -0.08 5.39
CA THR A 55 -9.85 0.94 4.34
C THR A 55 -11.17 1.50 3.85
N PHE A 56 -12.25 0.69 3.84
CA PHE A 56 -13.57 1.11 3.34
C PHE A 56 -14.72 0.85 4.31
N GLY A 57 -14.43 0.33 5.50
CA GLY A 57 -15.46 -0.06 6.45
C GLY A 57 -14.89 -0.32 7.83
N HIS A 58 -15.78 -0.75 8.72
CA HIS A 58 -15.43 -1.15 10.08
C HIS A 58 -16.24 -2.40 10.45
N CYS A 59 -15.65 -3.22 11.30
CA CYS A 59 -16.31 -4.37 11.90
C CYS A 59 -16.30 -4.20 13.41
N VAL A 60 -17.42 -4.55 14.02
CA VAL A 60 -17.58 -4.62 15.47
C VAL A 60 -17.65 -6.09 15.84
N LEU A 61 -16.70 -6.52 16.68
CA LEU A 61 -16.48 -7.91 17.04
C LEU A 61 -16.85 -8.12 18.52
N ASP A 62 -17.44 -9.27 18.83
CA ASP A 62 -17.75 -9.73 20.19
C ASP A 62 -18.63 -8.73 20.99
N VAL A 63 -19.79 -8.37 20.42
CA VAL A 63 -20.83 -7.52 21.07
C VAL A 63 -22.02 -8.32 21.61
N ALA A 64 -22.63 -7.83 22.70
CA ALA A 64 -23.79 -8.47 23.36
C ALA A 64 -25.07 -8.40 22.50
N PRO A 65 -25.99 -9.41 22.55
CA PRO A 65 -26.13 -10.46 23.56
C PRO A 65 -25.56 -11.85 23.20
N VAL A 66 -25.28 -12.62 24.27
CA VAL A 66 -24.50 -13.88 24.36
C VAL A 66 -25.01 -15.08 23.56
N THR A 67 -26.23 -15.03 23.04
CA THR A 67 -26.85 -16.20 22.40
C THR A 67 -26.36 -16.44 20.97
N THR A 68 -25.63 -15.50 20.41
CA THR A 68 -25.07 -15.61 19.06
C THR A 68 -23.78 -14.81 18.97
N ASP A 69 -22.68 -15.42 18.54
CA ASP A 69 -21.47 -14.71 18.10
C ASP A 69 -21.83 -13.88 16.87
N GLN A 70 -22.20 -12.62 17.06
CA GLN A 70 -22.56 -11.72 15.97
C GLN A 70 -21.44 -10.74 15.73
N ASP A 71 -20.59 -11.06 14.77
CA ASP A 71 -19.66 -10.10 14.19
C ASP A 71 -20.42 -9.24 13.19
N PHE A 72 -20.54 -7.94 13.49
CA PHE A 72 -21.22 -7.00 12.61
C PHE A 72 -20.21 -6.20 11.81
N CYS A 73 -20.03 -6.58 10.55
CA CYS A 73 -19.29 -5.80 9.57
C CYS A 73 -20.22 -4.89 8.79
N TYR A 74 -19.93 -3.59 8.81
CA TYR A 74 -20.69 -2.63 8.03
C TYR A 74 -20.24 -2.65 6.56
N PRO A 75 -21.17 -2.44 5.61
CA PRO A 75 -20.86 -2.44 4.18
C PRO A 75 -19.87 -1.34 3.80
N LYS A 76 -19.13 -1.57 2.71
CA LYS A 76 -18.12 -0.64 2.17
C LYS A 76 -18.76 0.70 1.84
N ALA A 77 -18.27 1.78 2.43
CA ALA A 77 -18.69 3.14 2.11
C ALA A 77 -17.48 4.00 1.69
N ILE A 78 -17.58 4.61 0.51
CA ILE A 78 -16.59 5.59 0.04
C ILE A 78 -16.81 6.87 0.84
N GLY A 79 -15.74 7.43 1.42
CA GLY A 79 -15.84 8.62 2.27
C GLY A 79 -16.47 8.35 3.64
N TYR A 80 -16.45 7.11 4.12
CA TYR A 80 -16.86 6.81 5.49
C TYR A 80 -15.95 7.58 6.49
N LYS A 81 -16.54 8.04 7.59
CA LYS A 81 -15.87 8.96 8.52
C LYS A 81 -15.49 8.22 9.81
N PRO A 82 -14.29 7.63 9.92
CA PRO A 82 -13.90 6.84 11.09
C PRO A 82 -13.86 7.68 12.36
N ALA A 83 -13.50 8.96 12.25
CA ALA A 83 -13.57 9.92 13.37
C ALA A 83 -15.02 10.16 13.82
N ALA A 84 -15.97 10.32 12.89
CA ALA A 84 -17.38 10.52 13.24
C ALA A 84 -17.99 9.27 13.91
N ILE A 85 -17.66 8.08 13.37
CA ILE A 85 -18.08 6.79 13.94
C ILE A 85 -17.52 6.65 15.36
N MET A 86 -16.24 6.95 15.57
CA MET A 86 -15.64 6.89 16.90
C MET A 86 -16.27 7.89 17.87
N SER A 87 -16.56 9.13 17.46
CA SER A 87 -17.26 10.09 18.33
C SER A 87 -18.67 9.66 18.69
N GLN A 88 -19.36 8.96 17.78
CA GLN A 88 -20.70 8.45 18.04
C GLN A 88 -20.67 7.26 19.01
N ILE A 89 -19.62 6.44 18.94
CA ILE A 89 -19.42 5.29 19.82
C ILE A 89 -18.96 5.71 21.23
N ASP A 90 -18.00 6.64 21.33
CA ASP A 90 -17.43 7.10 22.62
C ASP A 90 -18.21 8.26 23.26
N GLY A 91 -19.18 8.86 22.56
CA GLY A 91 -19.95 10.02 23.05
C GLY A 91 -19.12 11.30 23.22
N THR A 92 -17.91 11.35 22.68
CA THR A 92 -16.98 12.49 22.78
C THR A 92 -16.87 13.22 21.46
N SER A 93 -16.93 14.56 21.47
CA SER A 93 -16.86 15.36 20.24
C SER A 93 -15.41 15.62 19.82
N PHE A 94 -15.08 15.32 18.56
CA PHE A 94 -13.85 15.80 17.93
C PHE A 94 -13.98 17.30 17.59
N SER A 95 -12.87 18.04 17.63
CA SER A 95 -12.84 19.43 17.14
C SER A 95 -13.20 19.47 15.64
N ARG A 96 -13.99 20.47 15.20
CA ARG A 96 -14.41 20.66 13.79
C ARG A 96 -13.25 20.55 12.78
N ALA A 97 -12.08 21.08 13.14
CA ALA A 97 -10.90 20.98 12.28
C ALA A 97 -10.40 19.53 12.11
N GLY A 98 -10.54 18.69 13.13
CA GLY A 98 -10.19 17.27 13.09
C GLY A 98 -11.20 16.43 12.31
N THR A 99 -12.48 16.75 12.40
CA THR A 99 -13.54 16.07 11.61
C THR A 99 -13.44 16.44 10.14
N ASP A 100 -13.31 17.72 9.79
CA ASP A 100 -13.26 18.17 8.40
C ASP A 100 -11.99 17.66 7.70
N THR A 101 -10.88 17.60 8.44
CA THR A 101 -9.62 17.01 7.95
C THR A 101 -9.80 15.50 7.76
N ALA A 102 -10.31 14.76 8.75
CA ALA A 102 -10.52 13.31 8.62
C ALA A 102 -11.48 12.95 7.47
N ASP A 103 -12.50 13.77 7.24
CA ASP A 103 -13.50 13.60 6.19
C ASP A 103 -12.92 13.87 4.79
N ALA A 104 -12.04 14.86 4.66
CA ALA A 104 -11.32 15.11 3.42
C ALA A 104 -10.27 14.01 3.16
N LEU A 105 -9.63 13.48 4.21
CA LEU A 105 -8.63 12.40 4.10
C LEU A 105 -9.26 11.06 3.70
N THR A 106 -10.51 10.76 4.08
CA THR A 106 -11.16 9.49 3.71
C THR A 106 -11.54 9.42 2.23
N ASN A 107 -11.76 10.56 1.57
CA ASN A 107 -11.87 10.60 0.11
C ASN A 107 -10.57 10.16 -0.58
N ALA A 108 -9.41 10.38 0.06
CA ALA A 108 -8.13 9.94 -0.47
C ALA A 108 -7.90 8.43 -0.30
N PHE A 109 -8.74 7.69 0.42
CA PHE A 109 -8.65 6.22 0.48
C PHE A 109 -8.90 5.57 -0.88
N ILE A 110 -9.51 6.26 -1.84
CA ILE A 110 -9.59 5.80 -3.23
C ILE A 110 -8.22 5.68 -3.92
N LEU A 111 -7.17 6.32 -3.40
CA LEU A 111 -5.82 6.14 -3.91
C LEU A 111 -5.28 4.72 -3.65
N HIS A 112 -5.78 3.98 -2.65
CA HIS A 112 -5.36 2.60 -2.38
C HIS A 112 -5.57 1.67 -3.59
N PRO A 113 -6.79 1.51 -4.13
CA PRO A 113 -7.02 0.66 -5.31
C PRO A 113 -6.30 1.19 -6.55
N VAL A 114 -6.12 2.52 -6.68
CA VAL A 114 -5.37 3.12 -7.79
C VAL A 114 -3.89 2.75 -7.71
N ALA A 115 -3.27 2.85 -6.53
CA ALA A 115 -1.88 2.44 -6.29
C ALA A 115 -1.70 0.94 -6.56
N CYS A 116 -2.63 0.11 -6.10
CA CYS A 116 -2.65 -1.33 -6.36
C CYS A 116 -2.72 -1.64 -7.87
N GLY A 117 -3.61 -0.98 -8.60
CA GLY A 117 -3.76 -1.17 -10.04
C GLY A 117 -2.50 -0.77 -10.81
N LEU A 118 -1.92 0.39 -10.47
CA LEU A 118 -0.67 0.85 -11.09
C LEU A 118 0.52 -0.07 -10.77
N ALA A 119 0.64 -0.55 -9.52
CA ALA A 119 1.68 -1.51 -9.15
C ALA A 119 1.55 -2.84 -9.91
N PHE A 120 0.32 -3.33 -10.10
CA PHE A 120 0.05 -4.54 -10.87
C PHE A 120 0.40 -4.37 -12.35
N ILE A 121 -0.03 -3.26 -12.97
CA ILE A 121 0.31 -2.92 -14.36
C ILE A 121 1.83 -2.78 -14.52
N ALA A 122 2.50 -2.11 -13.57
CA ALA A 122 3.95 -1.95 -13.59
C ALA A 122 4.68 -3.30 -13.56
N GLY A 123 4.24 -4.21 -12.69
CA GLY A 123 4.77 -5.57 -12.62
C GLY A 123 4.60 -6.31 -13.94
N PHE A 124 3.41 -6.26 -14.54
CA PHE A 124 3.12 -6.94 -15.81
C PHE A 124 3.89 -6.34 -17.00
N CYS A 125 3.99 -5.01 -17.09
CA CYS A 125 4.80 -4.34 -18.11
C CYS A 125 6.28 -4.76 -18.01
N ALA A 126 6.78 -4.98 -16.79
CA ALA A 126 8.15 -5.41 -16.58
C ALA A 126 8.45 -6.85 -17.07
N PHE A 127 7.43 -7.69 -17.34
CA PHE A 127 7.61 -8.98 -18.03
C PHE A 127 7.95 -8.82 -19.52
N GLY A 128 7.51 -7.75 -20.18
CA GLY A 128 7.56 -7.57 -21.64
C GLY A 128 8.93 -7.27 -22.26
N GLY A 129 10.03 -7.63 -21.58
CA GLY A 129 11.40 -7.38 -22.05
C GLY A 129 11.91 -5.96 -21.79
N LEU A 130 12.96 -5.54 -22.52
CA LEU A 130 13.76 -4.36 -22.18
C LEU A 130 12.98 -3.03 -22.26
N ILE A 131 12.06 -2.92 -23.23
CA ILE A 131 11.20 -1.73 -23.41
C ILE A 131 10.06 -1.73 -22.38
N GLY A 132 9.45 -2.90 -22.14
CA GLY A 132 8.41 -3.07 -21.12
C GLY A 132 8.92 -2.76 -19.71
N SER A 133 10.17 -3.13 -19.41
CA SER A 133 10.84 -2.82 -18.15
C SER A 133 11.00 -1.31 -17.92
N LEU A 134 11.30 -0.52 -18.94
CA LEU A 134 11.40 0.94 -18.81
C LEU A 134 10.04 1.57 -18.47
N VAL A 135 9.00 1.22 -19.24
CA VAL A 135 7.63 1.72 -19.01
C VAL A 135 7.13 1.25 -17.64
N GLY A 136 7.36 -0.03 -17.31
CA GLY A 136 7.05 -0.60 -16.01
C GLY A 136 7.70 0.14 -14.85
N THR A 137 8.99 0.53 -14.94
CA THR A 137 9.64 1.32 -13.89
C THR A 137 9.05 2.71 -13.72
N MET A 138 8.66 3.38 -14.80
CA MET A 138 8.01 4.70 -14.70
C MET A 138 6.66 4.59 -13.99
N ILE A 139 5.86 3.58 -14.35
CA ILE A 139 4.57 3.31 -13.69
C ILE A 139 4.80 2.91 -12.22
N ALA A 140 5.83 2.11 -11.93
CA ALA A 140 6.16 1.69 -10.57
C ALA A 140 6.58 2.87 -9.67
N ILE A 141 7.32 3.85 -10.22
CA ILE A 141 7.67 5.08 -9.50
C ILE A 141 6.42 5.88 -9.16
N VAL A 142 5.50 6.04 -10.11
CA VAL A 142 4.23 6.74 -9.87
C VAL A 142 3.39 6.00 -8.83
N ALA A 143 3.28 4.68 -8.95
CA ALA A 143 2.59 3.84 -7.96
C ALA A 143 3.21 4.00 -6.57
N TRP A 144 4.53 4.01 -6.47
CA TRP A 144 5.25 4.20 -5.21
C TRP A 144 4.97 5.58 -4.58
N LEU A 145 4.99 6.66 -5.37
CA LEU A 145 4.65 8.00 -4.88
C LEU A 145 3.22 8.06 -4.33
N ILE A 146 2.26 7.43 -5.03
CA ILE A 146 0.87 7.35 -4.56
C ILE A 146 0.80 6.55 -3.25
N THR A 147 1.49 5.41 -3.15
CA THR A 147 1.56 4.61 -1.92
C THR A 147 2.15 5.39 -0.74
N VAL A 148 3.14 6.25 -0.97
CA VAL A 148 3.69 7.14 0.08
C VAL A 148 2.65 8.12 0.58
N VAL A 149 1.88 8.75 -0.33
CA VAL A 149 0.80 9.66 0.03
C VAL A 149 -0.28 8.92 0.83
N VAL A 150 -0.69 7.75 0.36
CA VAL A 150 -1.64 6.86 1.05
C VAL A 150 -1.18 6.55 2.47
N MET A 151 0.06 6.09 2.63
CA MET A 151 0.65 5.77 3.93
C MET A 151 0.63 6.97 4.88
N ALA A 152 0.96 8.17 4.39
CA ALA A 152 0.94 9.38 5.21
C ALA A 152 -0.48 9.74 5.69
N ILE A 153 -1.48 9.56 4.82
CA ILE A 153 -2.89 9.80 5.12
C ILE A 153 -3.38 8.79 6.17
N ASP A 154 -3.05 7.51 6.01
CA ASP A 154 -3.40 6.46 6.98
C ASP A 154 -2.83 6.80 8.37
N PHE A 155 -1.54 7.13 8.45
CA PHE A 155 -0.93 7.54 9.72
C PHE A 155 -1.60 8.78 10.30
N ALA A 156 -1.94 9.78 9.50
CA ALA A 156 -2.60 11.00 9.99
C ALA A 156 -3.98 10.70 10.59
N VAL A 157 -4.85 9.97 9.87
CA VAL A 157 -6.20 9.62 10.32
C VAL A 157 -6.14 8.75 11.58
N PHE A 158 -5.37 7.66 11.54
CA PHE A 158 -5.33 6.71 12.65
C PHE A 158 -4.55 7.24 13.86
N ALA A 159 -3.59 8.15 13.69
CA ALA A 159 -2.93 8.82 14.82
C ALA A 159 -3.88 9.76 15.57
N ILE A 160 -4.76 10.48 14.86
CA ILE A 160 -5.78 11.33 15.50
C ILE A 160 -6.73 10.47 16.33
N ILE A 161 -7.25 9.38 15.75
CA ILE A 161 -8.16 8.46 16.44
C ILE A 161 -7.46 7.84 17.66
N LYS A 162 -6.25 7.30 17.48
CA LYS A 162 -5.48 6.69 18.58
C LYS A 162 -5.22 7.68 19.72
N LYS A 163 -4.85 8.93 19.40
CA LYS A 163 -4.58 9.96 20.40
C LYS A 163 -5.84 10.33 21.18
N HIS A 164 -7.00 10.34 20.52
CA HIS A 164 -8.28 10.64 21.14
C HIS A 164 -8.72 9.51 22.08
N VAL A 165 -8.73 8.28 21.58
CA VAL A 165 -9.09 7.08 22.35
C VAL A 165 -8.17 6.86 23.54
N ASN A 166 -6.87 7.11 23.41
CA ASN A 166 -5.96 6.90 24.53
C ASN A 166 -5.96 8.07 25.55
N ARG A 167 -6.75 9.12 25.33
CA ARG A 167 -6.76 10.34 26.14
C ARG A 167 -8.16 10.72 26.65
N ASP A 168 -9.19 10.00 26.25
CA ASP A 168 -10.58 10.18 26.67
C ASP A 168 -10.82 9.74 28.13
N GLY A 169 -9.88 9.01 28.75
CA GLY A 169 -9.99 8.51 30.12
C GLY A 169 -10.99 7.37 30.27
N SER A 170 -11.50 6.81 29.16
CA SER A 170 -12.47 5.72 29.16
C SER A 170 -11.82 4.39 29.58
N GLY A 171 -10.51 4.23 29.37
CA GLY A 171 -9.78 2.97 29.55
C GLY A 171 -9.73 2.11 28.28
N SER A 172 -10.23 2.63 27.15
CA SER A 172 -10.13 2.01 25.84
C SER A 172 -8.72 2.18 25.28
N HIS A 173 -8.19 1.14 24.62
CA HIS A 173 -6.86 1.16 24.03
C HIS A 173 -6.90 0.91 22.53
N ALA A 174 -6.36 1.86 21.76
CA ALA A 174 -6.24 1.78 20.31
C ALA A 174 -4.81 1.41 19.90
N TYR A 175 -4.66 0.40 19.04
CA TYR A 175 -3.38 -0.05 18.50
C TYR A 175 -3.43 -0.31 16.99
N TYR A 176 -2.29 -0.11 16.33
CA TYR A 176 -2.13 -0.40 14.92
C TYR A 176 -2.18 -1.90 14.68
N SER A 177 -3.00 -2.33 13.74
CA SER A 177 -3.19 -3.74 13.42
C SER A 177 -2.43 -4.13 12.15
N VAL A 178 -2.53 -5.39 11.76
CA VAL A 178 -1.73 -6.03 10.71
C VAL A 178 -1.86 -5.30 9.38
N GLY A 179 -3.02 -4.71 9.06
CA GLY A 179 -3.25 -3.97 7.82
C GLY A 179 -2.33 -2.76 7.63
N MET A 180 -1.94 -2.11 8.72
CA MET A 180 -0.99 -0.99 8.67
C MET A 180 0.42 -1.47 8.31
N TRP A 181 0.84 -2.57 8.93
CA TRP A 181 2.15 -3.17 8.70
C TRP A 181 2.27 -3.80 7.30
N THR A 182 1.18 -4.37 6.77
CA THR A 182 1.17 -4.89 5.39
C THR A 182 1.27 -3.77 4.36
N CYS A 183 0.62 -2.63 4.59
CA CYS A 183 0.76 -1.45 3.74
C CYS A 183 2.22 -0.95 3.73
N LEU A 184 2.87 -0.95 4.90
CA LEU A 184 4.26 -0.53 5.05
C LEU A 184 5.23 -1.48 4.34
N ALA A 185 5.03 -2.79 4.54
CA ALA A 185 5.79 -3.82 3.85
C ALA A 185 5.62 -3.70 2.33
N ALA A 186 4.41 -3.45 1.85
CA ALA A 186 4.13 -3.26 0.44
C ALA A 186 4.87 -2.05 -0.14
N MET A 187 4.85 -0.91 0.56
CA MET A 187 5.58 0.30 0.16
C MET A 187 7.09 0.06 0.03
N ILE A 188 7.68 -0.63 1.01
CA ILE A 188 9.12 -0.94 1.02
C ILE A 188 9.46 -1.90 -0.12
N LEU A 189 8.67 -2.94 -0.32
CA LEU A 189 8.88 -3.90 -1.41
C LEU A 189 8.72 -3.25 -2.79
N LEU A 190 7.77 -2.31 -2.94
CA LEU A 190 7.58 -1.57 -4.19
C LEU A 190 8.82 -0.71 -4.50
N LEU A 191 9.38 -0.04 -3.49
CA LEU A 191 10.60 0.75 -3.63
C LEU A 191 11.79 -0.11 -4.05
N ILE A 192 12.03 -1.20 -3.31
CA ILE A 192 13.15 -2.12 -3.58
C ILE A 192 13.01 -2.72 -4.98
N GLY A 193 11.82 -3.21 -5.33
CA GLY A 193 11.53 -3.75 -6.64
C GLY A 193 11.78 -2.73 -7.76
N THR A 194 11.29 -1.51 -7.59
CA THR A 194 11.49 -0.40 -8.55
C THR A 194 12.96 -0.09 -8.74
N ILE A 195 13.73 0.04 -7.65
CA ILE A 195 15.17 0.30 -7.68
C ILE A 195 15.92 -0.81 -8.42
N ILE A 196 15.64 -2.08 -8.11
CA ILE A 196 16.29 -3.23 -8.74
C ILE A 196 16.03 -3.28 -10.24
N VAL A 197 14.76 -3.12 -10.66
CA VAL A 197 14.39 -3.14 -12.08
C VAL A 197 15.01 -1.96 -12.81
N PHE A 198 15.02 -0.77 -12.22
CA PHE A 198 15.63 0.44 -12.78
C PHE A 198 17.14 0.27 -13.01
N PHE A 199 17.89 -0.13 -11.99
CA PHE A 199 19.34 -0.33 -12.12
C PHE A 199 19.69 -1.44 -13.12
N THR A 200 18.91 -2.51 -13.15
CA THR A 200 19.15 -3.62 -14.10
C THR A 200 18.91 -3.16 -15.54
N CYS A 201 17.82 -2.43 -15.80
CA CYS A 201 17.51 -1.85 -17.11
C CYS A 201 18.60 -0.86 -17.57
N CYS A 202 19.01 0.08 -16.70
CA CYS A 202 20.05 1.05 -17.01
C CYS A 202 21.40 0.39 -17.34
N THR A 203 21.75 -0.68 -16.63
CA THR A 203 23.02 -1.40 -16.84
C THR A 203 23.03 -2.16 -18.16
N GLU A 204 21.93 -2.83 -18.52
CA GLU A 204 21.80 -3.53 -19.81
C GLU A 204 21.79 -2.56 -20.98
N ARG A 205 21.09 -1.42 -20.86
CA ARG A 205 21.09 -0.37 -21.88
C ARG A 205 22.49 0.22 -22.11
N ARG A 206 23.23 0.50 -21.03
CA ARG A 206 24.62 0.97 -21.11
C ARG A 206 25.54 -0.05 -21.81
N ARG A 207 25.35 -1.35 -21.55
CA ARG A 207 26.08 -2.42 -22.27
C ARG A 207 25.75 -2.45 -23.76
N LYS A 208 24.47 -2.37 -24.12
CA LYS A 208 24.04 -2.38 -25.53
C LYS A 208 24.56 -1.17 -26.31
N SER A 209 24.53 0.03 -25.71
CA SER A 209 25.10 1.24 -26.31
C SER A 209 26.61 1.10 -26.56
N ARG A 210 27.36 0.54 -25.60
CA ARG A 210 28.80 0.27 -25.76
C ARG A 210 29.10 -0.79 -26.83
N GLY A 211 28.25 -1.80 -26.98
CA GLY A 211 28.35 -2.80 -28.05
C GLY A 211 28.14 -2.20 -29.44
N ALA A 212 27.08 -1.40 -29.61
CA ALA A 212 26.77 -0.73 -30.88
C ALA A 212 27.89 0.22 -31.33
N THR A 213 28.51 0.96 -30.40
CA THR A 213 29.66 1.82 -30.73
C THR A 213 30.88 1.01 -31.18
N LYS A 214 31.14 -0.17 -30.58
CA LYS A 214 32.23 -1.06 -31.00
C LYS A 214 31.99 -1.63 -32.40
N GLU A 215 30.79 -2.12 -32.66
CA GLU A 215 30.40 -2.70 -33.96
C GLU A 215 30.42 -1.65 -35.09
N TYR A 216 29.98 -0.42 -34.80
CA TYR A 216 30.12 0.71 -35.74
C TYR A 216 31.60 1.04 -36.02
N ARG A 217 32.48 0.96 -35.00
CA ARG A 217 33.92 1.21 -35.18
C ARG A 217 34.59 0.11 -35.98
N GLU A 218 34.23 -1.15 -35.77
CA GLU A 218 34.76 -2.31 -36.49
C GLU A 218 34.30 -2.35 -37.95
N SER A 219 33.01 -2.09 -38.22
CA SER A 219 32.48 -1.99 -39.59
C SER A 219 33.15 -0.88 -40.38
N LYS A 220 33.35 0.31 -39.78
CA LYS A 220 34.12 1.40 -40.40
C LYS A 220 35.57 1.00 -40.71
N HIS A 221 36.20 0.23 -39.83
CA HIS A 221 37.58 -0.22 -40.00
C HIS A 221 37.74 -1.36 -41.04
N SER A 222 36.71 -2.20 -41.20
CA SER A 222 36.60 -3.22 -42.26
C SER A 222 36.43 -2.56 -43.63
N HIS A 223 35.52 -1.59 -43.73
CA HIS A 223 35.25 -0.89 -44.98
C HIS A 223 36.48 -0.13 -45.50
N ARG A 224 37.25 0.48 -44.58
CA ARG A 224 38.50 1.18 -44.92
C ARG A 224 39.62 0.24 -45.36
N ARG A 225 39.59 -1.04 -44.98
CA ARG A 225 40.58 -2.03 -45.45
C ARG A 225 40.32 -2.51 -46.87
N ARG A 226 39.05 -2.60 -47.29
CA ARG A 226 38.70 -3.00 -48.66
C ARG A 226 38.95 -1.92 -49.71
N SER A 227 39.02 -0.65 -49.32
CA SER A 227 39.21 0.46 -50.27
C SER A 227 40.68 0.74 -50.63
N VAL A 228 41.63 -0.05 -50.10
CA VAL A 228 43.08 0.17 -50.28
C VAL A 228 43.74 -0.99 -51.04
N MET A 229 42.97 -2.03 -51.39
CA MET A 229 43.32 -3.07 -52.35
C MET A 229 42.63 -2.77 -53.68
#